data_AF-A0AA43TZS9-F1
#
_entry.id   AF-A0AA43TZS9-F1
#
_cell.length_a   1.000
_cell.length_b   1.000
_cell.length_c   1.000
_cell.angle_alpha   90.00
_cell.angle_beta   90.00
_cell.angle_gamma   90.00
#
_symmetry.space_group_name_H-M   'P 1'
#
loop_
_entity.id
_entity.type
_entity.pdbx_description
1 polymer ?
#
loop_
_entity_poly.entity_id
_entity_poly.type
_entity_poly.pdbx_seq_one_letter_code
_entity_poly.pdbx_strand_id
1 'polypeptide(L)'
;MFIVHNQNIQKYELVNKQDRWTEEFIINAKQTRYLDNWSSVNEITKVRIKRIIQSDNFIITFEHYNPLREIKDIRVTPLINNKLVDFKPRYNLNTGNITLTFNSDLDSKNKLDFNDIANLNFEIEYNIGGYWYQCKSFSYWIKKNLRSKNIPINKDINVEILSEIEISSIPDRIDKFSINHDFKTKYLNFLFRPNTLKLGTYNQNLFSLEITKKDNKTQEEFFIDNTDIYDLNFSTANLFSNSKNKYDTKINYTSFNQANISIDSYSYYDKLSENVIVNEPNPNAKLGLLIPLKFEGIFGYEILFNLGKNLKNFKLSYSQELKKPFFSINNGIIKLKVSSVKGWLTDEKWHLIKYKNFIEIINSANSLESINKIGEK
;
A
#
# COMPACT_ATOMS: atom_id res chain seq x y z
N MET A 1 35.06 -15.26 -5.44
CA MET A 1 35.15 -13.87 -5.94
C MET A 1 33.76 -13.26 -5.82
N PHE A 2 33.60 -12.29 -4.92
CA PHE A 2 32.29 -11.73 -4.56
C PHE A 2 31.89 -10.67 -5.60
N ILE A 3 30.87 -10.96 -6.40
CA ILE A 3 30.23 -9.95 -7.25
C ILE A 3 29.03 -9.43 -6.46
N VAL A 4 29.25 -8.37 -5.70
CA VAL A 4 28.17 -7.56 -5.12
C VAL A 4 27.54 -6.81 -6.29
N HIS A 5 26.30 -7.16 -6.65
CA HIS A 5 25.49 -6.31 -7.53
C HIS A 5 25.12 -5.05 -6.75
N ASN A 6 26.02 -4.07 -6.76
CA ASN A 6 25.69 -2.70 -6.43
C ASN A 6 24.72 -2.21 -7.51
N GLN A 7 23.44 -2.19 -7.19
CA GLN A 7 22.48 -1.38 -7.92
C GLN A 7 22.94 0.08 -7.79
N ASN A 8 23.63 0.57 -8.82
CA ASN A 8 23.93 1.98 -8.98
C ASN A 8 22.61 2.73 -9.15
N ILE A 9 22.05 3.18 -8.03
CA ILE A 9 20.91 4.10 -7.98
C ILE A 9 21.40 5.40 -8.62
N GLN A 10 21.09 5.60 -9.90
CA GLN A 10 21.37 6.84 -10.60
C GLN A 10 20.55 7.96 -9.96
N LYS A 11 21.17 9.15 -9.80
CA LYS A 11 20.54 10.33 -9.19
C LYS A 11 19.21 10.76 -9.83
N TYR A 12 18.90 10.32 -11.04
CA TYR A 12 17.60 10.54 -11.70
C TYR A 12 16.45 9.70 -11.10
N GLU A 13 16.71 8.54 -10.48
CA GLU A 13 15.69 7.72 -9.81
C GLU A 13 15.23 8.30 -8.46
N LEU A 14 16.01 9.20 -7.87
CA LEU A 14 15.69 9.80 -6.56
C LEU A 14 14.49 10.76 -6.62
N VAL A 15 14.19 11.35 -7.78
CA VAL A 15 13.09 12.31 -7.93
C VAL A 15 11.74 11.61 -8.13
N ASN A 16 11.71 10.44 -8.78
CA ASN A 16 10.49 9.62 -8.95
C ASN A 16 10.25 8.64 -7.78
N LYS A 17 11.21 8.46 -6.86
CA LYS A 17 11.04 7.62 -5.66
C LYS A 17 10.06 8.19 -4.63
N GLN A 18 9.66 9.46 -4.74
CA GLN A 18 8.77 10.08 -3.74
C GLN A 18 7.30 9.61 -3.85
N ASP A 19 6.88 9.10 -5.01
CA ASP A 19 5.48 8.68 -5.24
C ASP A 19 5.24 7.21 -4.94
N ARG A 20 6.17 6.59 -4.23
CA ARG A 20 6.13 5.15 -3.99
C ARG A 20 6.73 4.72 -2.66
N TRP A 21 5.94 3.98 -1.91
CA TRP A 21 6.38 3.18 -0.77
C TRP A 21 6.35 1.71 -1.18
N THR A 22 7.45 0.98 -1.01
CA THR A 22 7.53 -0.44 -1.39
C THR A 22 7.99 -1.26 -0.20
N GLU A 23 7.33 -2.40 0.05
CA GLU A 23 7.81 -3.39 1.01
C GLU A 23 9.06 -4.09 0.46
N GLU A 24 10.23 -3.73 0.98
CA GLU A 24 11.51 -4.19 0.45
C GLU A 24 11.98 -5.50 1.09
N PHE A 25 12.37 -6.46 0.23
CA PHE A 25 12.99 -7.71 0.65
C PHE A 25 14.33 -7.91 -0.07
N ILE A 26 15.33 -8.34 0.67
CA ILE A 26 16.61 -8.81 0.14
C ILE A 26 16.49 -10.32 0.03
N ILE A 27 16.67 -10.82 -1.19
CA ILE A 27 16.54 -12.25 -1.50
C ILE A 27 17.86 -12.71 -2.11
N ASN A 28 18.40 -13.79 -1.57
CA ASN A 28 19.58 -14.45 -2.11
C ASN A 28 19.28 -15.93 -2.37
N ALA A 29 19.89 -16.50 -3.39
CA ALA A 29 19.75 -17.89 -3.77
C ALA A 29 21.13 -18.50 -4.01
N LYS A 30 21.30 -19.77 -3.62
CA LYS A 30 22.53 -20.53 -3.87
C LYS A 30 22.19 -21.97 -4.15
N GLN A 31 22.86 -22.54 -5.15
CA GLN A 31 22.98 -23.99 -5.27
C GLN A 31 24.25 -24.45 -4.54
N THR A 32 24.14 -25.52 -3.76
CA THR A 32 25.30 -26.29 -3.29
C THR A 32 25.30 -27.62 -4.01
N ARG A 33 26.45 -28.06 -4.51
CA ARG A 33 26.62 -29.38 -5.12
C ARG A 33 27.44 -30.25 -4.20
N TYR A 34 27.01 -31.50 -4.06
CA TYR A 34 27.74 -32.53 -3.32
C TYR A 34 28.39 -33.54 -4.28
N LEU A 35 27.77 -33.77 -5.44
CA LEU A 35 28.26 -34.65 -6.49
C LEU A 35 28.19 -33.91 -7.84
N ASP A 36 29.25 -34.03 -8.65
CA ASP A 36 29.29 -33.42 -10.00
C ASP A 36 28.57 -34.28 -11.06
N ASN A 37 28.28 -35.53 -10.73
CA ASN A 37 27.52 -36.43 -11.57
C ASN A 37 26.04 -35.98 -11.67
N TRP A 38 25.38 -36.37 -12.76
CA TRP A 38 23.93 -36.18 -12.96
C TRP A 38 23.42 -34.74 -12.93
N SER A 39 24.29 -33.78 -13.29
CA SER A 39 23.90 -32.41 -13.64
C SER A 39 23.65 -32.27 -15.15
N SER A 40 22.66 -31.46 -15.53
CA SER A 40 22.26 -31.25 -16.92
C SER A 40 22.03 -29.77 -17.19
N VAL A 41 22.42 -29.25 -18.36
CA VAL A 41 22.14 -27.85 -18.77
C VAL A 41 20.64 -27.55 -18.92
N ASN A 42 19.83 -28.61 -19.05
CA ASN A 42 18.37 -28.54 -19.23
C ASN A 42 17.62 -28.78 -17.91
N GLU A 43 18.32 -28.79 -16.77
CA GLU A 43 17.72 -28.85 -15.46
C GLU A 43 16.97 -27.57 -15.14
N ILE A 44 15.81 -27.69 -14.48
CA ILE A 44 14.99 -26.54 -14.10
C ILE A 44 14.58 -26.72 -12.65
N THR A 45 14.90 -25.73 -11.83
CA THR A 45 14.43 -25.64 -10.44
C THR A 45 13.69 -24.34 -10.25
N LYS A 46 12.55 -24.38 -9.59
CA LYS A 46 11.72 -23.20 -9.35
C LYS A 46 11.16 -23.24 -7.96
N VAL A 47 11.30 -22.15 -7.21
CA VAL A 47 10.58 -21.94 -5.96
C VAL A 47 9.64 -20.76 -6.11
N ARG A 48 8.42 -20.91 -5.62
CA ARG A 48 7.42 -19.85 -5.51
C ARG A 48 6.95 -19.77 -4.07
N ILE A 49 6.85 -18.55 -3.54
CA ILE A 49 6.34 -18.26 -2.21
C ILE A 49 5.21 -17.25 -2.41
N LYS A 50 3.96 -17.70 -2.28
CA LYS A 50 2.76 -16.85 -2.32
C LYS A 50 2.36 -16.49 -0.89
N ARG A 51 2.22 -15.21 -0.59
CA ARG A 51 1.71 -14.71 0.69
C ARG A 51 0.19 -14.66 0.66
N ILE A 52 -0.43 -15.07 1.75
CA ILE A 52 -1.86 -14.90 2.03
C ILE A 52 -1.99 -13.65 2.89
N ILE A 53 -2.32 -12.52 2.27
CA ILE A 53 -2.26 -11.20 2.91
C ILE A 53 -3.13 -11.11 4.17
N GLN A 54 -4.36 -11.64 4.10
CA GLN A 54 -5.30 -11.65 5.22
C GLN A 54 -4.69 -12.20 6.51
N SER A 55 -4.13 -13.40 6.49
CA SER A 55 -3.64 -14.11 7.68
C SER A 55 -2.14 -13.96 7.92
N ASP A 56 -1.40 -13.39 6.96
CA ASP A 56 0.06 -13.44 6.85
C ASP A 56 0.62 -14.85 6.69
N ASN A 57 -0.22 -15.86 6.42
CA ASN A 57 0.22 -17.21 6.06
C ASN A 57 0.81 -17.24 4.65
N PHE A 58 1.36 -18.39 4.23
CA PHE A 58 2.02 -18.51 2.95
C PHE A 58 1.93 -19.91 2.36
N ILE A 59 2.09 -19.97 1.04
CA ILE A 59 2.17 -21.20 0.25
C ILE A 59 3.52 -21.23 -0.43
N ILE A 60 4.28 -22.30 -0.21
CA ILE A 60 5.54 -22.57 -0.93
C ILE A 60 5.28 -23.67 -1.93
N THR A 61 5.69 -23.44 -3.17
CA THR A 61 5.75 -24.46 -4.21
C THR A 61 7.20 -24.57 -4.67
N PHE A 62 7.75 -25.78 -4.61
CA PHE A 62 9.07 -26.10 -5.14
C PHE A 62 8.92 -27.10 -6.28
N GLU A 63 9.49 -26.81 -7.43
CA GLU A 63 9.48 -27.66 -8.62
C GLU A 63 10.92 -27.96 -9.01
N HIS A 64 11.18 -29.22 -9.33
CA HIS A 64 12.50 -29.65 -9.77
C HIS A 64 12.41 -30.72 -10.85
N TYR A 65 13.11 -30.45 -11.94
CA TYR A 65 13.18 -31.33 -13.10
C TYR A 65 14.63 -31.56 -13.50
N ASN A 66 14.98 -32.82 -13.71
CA ASN A 66 16.23 -33.23 -14.33
C ASN A 66 15.96 -34.23 -15.47
N PRO A 67 16.39 -33.95 -16.71
CA PRO A 67 16.06 -34.75 -17.89
C PRO A 67 16.88 -36.05 -18.05
N LEU A 68 17.86 -36.31 -17.18
CA LEU A 68 18.76 -37.45 -17.36
C LEU A 68 18.03 -38.79 -17.15
N ARG A 69 18.03 -39.65 -18.17
CA ARG A 69 17.31 -40.95 -18.18
C ARG A 69 17.74 -41.95 -17.10
N GLU A 70 18.95 -41.76 -16.57
CA GLU A 70 19.52 -42.58 -15.51
C GLU A 70 18.82 -42.33 -14.15
N ILE A 71 18.30 -41.11 -13.96
CA ILE A 71 17.53 -40.74 -12.78
C ILE A 71 16.16 -41.40 -12.90
N LYS A 72 15.89 -42.36 -12.01
CA LYS A 72 14.61 -43.09 -11.97
C LYS A 72 13.57 -42.42 -11.10
N ASP A 73 14.01 -41.73 -10.06
CA ASP A 73 13.15 -41.03 -9.12
C ASP A 73 13.92 -39.88 -8.45
N ILE A 74 13.18 -38.93 -7.90
CA ILE A 74 13.70 -37.75 -7.23
C ILE A 74 13.05 -37.63 -5.86
N ARG A 75 13.87 -37.50 -4.83
CA ARG A 75 13.41 -37.17 -3.48
C ARG A 75 13.93 -35.80 -3.10
N VAL A 76 13.09 -35.02 -2.43
CA VAL A 76 13.47 -33.71 -1.92
C VAL A 76 13.15 -33.64 -0.44
N THR A 77 14.13 -33.21 0.35
CA THR A 77 13.96 -32.94 1.78
C THR A 77 13.91 -31.42 1.98
N PRO A 78 12.71 -30.85 2.24
CA PRO A 78 12.53 -29.43 2.40
C PRO A 78 12.70 -28.98 3.86
N LEU A 79 13.37 -27.86 4.06
CA LEU A 79 13.53 -27.21 5.35
C LEU A 79 13.11 -25.74 5.27
N ILE A 80 12.39 -25.29 6.30
CA ILE A 80 12.08 -23.87 6.54
C ILE A 80 12.80 -23.46 7.81
N ASN A 81 13.61 -22.40 7.75
CA ASN A 81 14.45 -21.94 8.86
C ASN A 81 15.30 -23.09 9.46
N ASN A 82 15.86 -23.93 8.59
CA ASN A 82 16.63 -25.13 8.95
C ASN A 82 15.86 -26.21 9.75
N LYS A 83 14.53 -26.15 9.79
CA LYS A 83 13.69 -27.19 10.39
C LYS A 83 13.00 -27.99 9.28
N LEU A 84 12.96 -29.30 9.44
CA LEU A 84 12.25 -30.19 8.51
C LEU A 84 10.75 -29.87 8.54
N VAL A 85 10.14 -29.76 7.36
CA VAL A 85 8.71 -29.48 7.20
C VAL A 85 8.10 -30.50 6.24
N ASP A 86 6.87 -30.91 6.51
CA ASP A 86 6.18 -31.90 5.69
C ASP A 86 5.51 -31.24 4.47
N PHE A 87 6.22 -31.24 3.34
CA PHE A 87 5.66 -30.81 2.06
C PHE A 87 4.96 -31.99 1.39
N LYS A 88 3.82 -31.74 0.75
CA LYS A 88 3.12 -32.77 -0.03
C LYS A 88 3.80 -32.91 -1.41
N PRO A 89 4.46 -34.04 -1.73
CA PRO A 89 5.06 -34.25 -3.03
C PRO A 89 4.00 -34.69 -4.05
N ARG A 90 4.18 -34.24 -5.29
CA ARG A 90 3.44 -34.70 -6.46
C ARG A 90 4.44 -34.96 -7.58
N TYR A 91 4.52 -36.20 -8.02
CA TYR A 91 5.36 -36.57 -9.15
C TYR A 91 4.55 -36.53 -10.44
N ASN A 92 5.08 -35.87 -11.46
CA ASN A 92 4.50 -35.88 -12.80
C ASN A 92 5.25 -36.90 -13.67
N LEU A 93 4.63 -38.07 -13.85
CA LEU A 93 5.19 -39.17 -14.65
C LEU A 93 5.47 -38.78 -16.11
N ASN A 94 4.69 -37.84 -16.67
CA ASN A 94 4.81 -37.44 -18.08
C ASN A 94 5.98 -36.48 -18.30
N THR A 95 6.33 -35.67 -17.31
CA THR A 95 7.39 -34.65 -17.42
C THR A 95 8.64 -34.99 -16.62
N GLY A 96 8.61 -36.00 -15.74
CA GLY A 96 9.70 -36.30 -14.81
C GLY A 96 9.96 -35.20 -13.78
N ASN A 97 8.99 -34.29 -13.58
CA ASN A 97 9.08 -33.18 -12.64
C ASN A 97 8.52 -33.60 -11.28
N ILE A 98 9.22 -33.25 -10.19
CA ILE A 98 8.67 -33.31 -8.83
C ILE A 98 8.22 -31.92 -8.40
N THR A 99 6.99 -31.83 -7.90
CA THR A 99 6.45 -30.62 -7.29
C THR A 99 6.17 -30.89 -5.81
N LEU A 100 6.65 -30.03 -4.93
CA LEU A 100 6.37 -30.06 -3.50
C LEU A 100 5.59 -28.81 -3.12
N THR A 101 4.50 -28.97 -2.37
CA THR A 101 3.70 -27.84 -1.89
C THR A 101 3.55 -27.88 -0.37
N PHE A 102 3.76 -26.72 0.25
CA PHE A 102 3.49 -26.47 1.66
C PHE A 102 2.54 -25.29 1.80
N ASN A 103 1.54 -25.40 2.68
CA ASN A 103 0.63 -24.32 3.01
C ASN A 103 0.65 -24.13 4.52
N SER A 104 1.19 -22.99 4.98
CA SER A 104 1.34 -22.73 6.42
C SER A 104 0.01 -22.59 7.14
N ASP A 105 -1.06 -22.23 6.43
CA ASP A 105 -2.42 -22.15 6.99
C ASP A 105 -2.98 -23.52 7.41
N LEU A 106 -2.50 -24.59 6.78
CA LEU A 106 -2.90 -25.98 7.07
C LEU A 106 -1.93 -26.68 8.03
N ASP A 107 -0.80 -26.05 8.38
CA ASP A 107 0.19 -26.64 9.28
C ASP A 107 -0.14 -26.31 10.75
N SER A 108 -0.78 -27.25 11.42
CA SER A 108 -1.09 -27.15 12.85
C SER A 108 0.15 -27.28 13.76
N LYS A 109 1.28 -27.79 13.25
CA LYS A 109 2.48 -28.08 14.04
C LYS A 109 3.47 -26.92 14.02
N ASN A 110 3.73 -26.33 12.85
CA ASN A 110 4.62 -25.19 12.70
C ASN A 110 3.83 -23.94 12.31
N LYS A 111 3.35 -23.20 13.31
CA LYS A 111 2.70 -21.90 13.10
C LYS A 111 3.77 -20.86 12.72
N LEU A 112 3.99 -20.70 11.43
CA LEU A 112 4.90 -19.71 10.85
C LEU A 112 4.10 -18.71 10.01
N ASP A 113 4.34 -17.42 10.26
CA ASP A 113 3.86 -16.34 9.39
C ASP A 113 4.91 -16.08 8.28
N PHE A 114 4.52 -15.37 7.22
CA PHE A 114 5.39 -15.08 6.07
C PHE A 114 6.66 -14.32 6.46
N ASN A 115 6.55 -13.41 7.43
CA ASN A 115 7.69 -12.63 7.91
C ASN A 115 8.70 -13.47 8.72
N ASP A 116 8.32 -14.67 9.16
CA ASP A 116 9.20 -15.58 9.89
C ASP A 116 10.13 -16.36 8.94
N ILE A 117 9.87 -16.36 7.63
CA ILE A 117 10.69 -17.08 6.64
C ILE A 117 12.02 -16.34 6.46
N ALA A 118 13.07 -16.82 7.12
CA ALA A 118 14.43 -16.32 6.96
C ALA A 118 15.23 -17.16 5.94
N ASN A 119 14.96 -18.47 5.90
CA ASN A 119 15.65 -19.40 5.03
C ASN A 119 14.73 -20.53 4.55
N LEU A 120 14.93 -20.94 3.29
CA LEU A 120 14.40 -22.17 2.73
C LEU A 120 15.57 -23.00 2.21
N ASN A 121 15.53 -24.30 2.43
CA ASN A 121 16.52 -25.21 1.88
C ASN A 121 15.85 -26.47 1.33
N PHE A 122 16.27 -26.91 0.15
CA PHE A 122 15.75 -28.10 -0.50
C PHE A 122 16.92 -29.01 -0.85
N GLU A 123 17.10 -30.08 -0.08
CA GLU A 123 18.09 -31.12 -0.35
C GLU A 123 17.53 -32.10 -1.37
N ILE A 124 18.27 -32.38 -2.44
CA ILE A 124 17.81 -33.18 -3.58
C ILE A 124 18.62 -34.46 -3.66
N GLU A 125 17.89 -35.58 -3.70
CA GLU A 125 18.43 -36.92 -3.88
C GLU A 125 17.88 -37.54 -5.16
N TYR A 126 18.73 -38.26 -5.90
CA TYR A 126 18.35 -39.01 -7.09
C TYR A 126 18.45 -40.51 -6.87
N ASN A 127 17.46 -41.26 -7.36
CA ASN A 127 17.52 -42.73 -7.42
C ASN A 127 18.18 -43.18 -8.72
N ILE A 128 19.33 -43.85 -8.61
CA ILE A 128 20.14 -44.28 -9.74
C ILE A 128 20.59 -45.71 -9.49
N GLY A 129 20.19 -46.62 -10.39
CA GLY A 129 20.48 -48.04 -10.23
C GLY A 129 19.94 -48.65 -8.93
N GLY A 130 18.86 -48.09 -8.38
CA GLY A 130 18.26 -48.53 -7.11
C GLY A 130 18.83 -47.86 -5.85
N TYR A 131 19.89 -47.06 -5.96
CA TYR A 131 20.53 -46.38 -4.83
C TYR A 131 20.19 -44.89 -4.81
N TRP A 132 20.04 -44.33 -3.61
CA TRP A 132 19.79 -42.89 -3.41
C TRP A 132 21.09 -42.15 -3.19
N TYR A 133 21.28 -41.06 -3.94
CA TYR A 133 22.44 -40.20 -3.82
C TYR A 133 22.01 -38.76 -3.55
N GLN A 134 22.53 -38.15 -2.48
CA GLN A 134 22.37 -36.71 -2.26
C GLN A 134 23.27 -35.95 -3.23
N CYS A 135 22.66 -35.25 -4.18
CA CYS A 135 23.39 -34.66 -5.30
C CYS A 135 23.64 -33.17 -5.11
N LYS A 136 22.62 -32.43 -4.66
CA LYS A 136 22.65 -30.97 -4.58
C LYS A 136 21.62 -30.44 -3.60
N SER A 137 21.75 -29.16 -3.26
CA SER A 137 20.72 -28.41 -2.56
C SER A 137 20.51 -27.03 -3.13
N PHE A 138 19.30 -26.50 -2.95
CA PHE A 138 18.97 -25.12 -3.23
C PHE A 138 18.60 -24.42 -1.92
N SER A 139 19.39 -23.41 -1.56
CA SER A 139 19.17 -22.58 -0.39
C SER A 139 18.75 -21.18 -0.81
N TYR A 140 17.69 -20.68 -0.18
CA TYR A 140 17.16 -19.34 -0.39
C TYR A 140 17.15 -18.59 0.94
N TRP A 141 17.63 -17.36 0.96
CA TRP A 141 17.58 -16.48 2.13
C TRP A 141 16.73 -15.27 1.82
N ILE A 142 15.82 -14.96 2.75
CA ILE A 142 14.86 -13.88 2.59
C ILE A 142 14.97 -12.99 3.82
N LYS A 143 15.28 -11.72 3.60
CA LYS A 143 15.40 -10.74 4.67
C LYS A 143 14.53 -9.54 4.36
N LYS A 144 13.60 -9.25 5.25
CA LYS A 144 12.82 -8.01 5.21
C LYS A 144 13.70 -6.80 5.51
N ASN A 145 13.60 -5.76 4.69
CA ASN A 145 14.18 -4.46 4.98
C ASN A 145 13.11 -3.57 5.65
N LEU A 146 13.40 -3.08 6.85
CA LEU A 146 12.45 -2.25 7.59
C LEU A 146 12.46 -0.82 7.04
N ARG A 147 11.33 -0.38 6.50
CA ARG A 147 11.11 0.99 6.03
C ARG A 147 10.10 1.70 6.92
N SER A 148 10.31 3.00 7.15
CA SER A 148 9.34 3.84 7.85
C SER A 148 7.99 3.77 7.15
N LYS A 149 6.92 3.55 7.91
CA LYS A 149 5.54 3.53 7.41
C LYS A 149 4.86 4.90 7.48
N ASN A 150 5.63 5.97 7.72
CA ASN A 150 5.15 7.35 7.60
C ASN A 150 5.24 7.78 6.13
N ILE A 151 4.10 7.96 5.50
CA ILE A 151 3.94 8.16 4.07
C ILE A 151 3.29 9.54 3.85
N PRO A 152 4.07 10.58 3.53
CA PRO A 152 3.51 11.88 3.18
C PRO A 152 2.77 11.79 1.83
N ILE A 153 1.58 12.37 1.75
CA ILE A 153 0.72 12.36 0.57
C ILE A 153 0.41 13.81 0.20
N ASN A 154 1.10 14.37 -0.78
CA ASN A 154 0.76 15.67 -1.38
C ASN A 154 0.41 15.55 -2.87
N LYS A 155 0.58 14.35 -3.43
CA LYS A 155 0.25 13.90 -4.79
C LYS A 155 -0.08 12.42 -4.72
N ASP A 156 -0.42 11.85 -5.86
CA ASP A 156 -0.67 10.41 -6.00
C ASP A 156 0.51 9.61 -5.46
N ILE A 157 0.22 8.62 -4.60
CA ILE A 157 1.24 7.75 -4.03
C ILE A 157 0.82 6.30 -4.12
N ASN A 158 1.74 5.44 -4.53
CA ASN A 158 1.53 4.01 -4.57
C ASN A 158 2.20 3.34 -3.36
N VAL A 159 1.45 2.52 -2.63
CA VAL A 159 1.96 1.64 -1.57
C VAL A 159 1.98 0.21 -2.09
N GLU A 160 3.17 -0.35 -2.26
CA GLU A 160 3.39 -1.68 -2.82
C GLU A 160 3.70 -2.70 -1.72
N ILE A 161 2.85 -3.70 -1.59
CA ILE A 161 2.97 -4.80 -0.62
C ILE A 161 3.37 -6.08 -1.37
N LEU A 162 4.41 -6.76 -0.90
CA LEU A 162 4.86 -7.99 -1.55
C LEU A 162 3.82 -9.10 -1.39
N SER A 163 3.41 -9.69 -2.52
CA SER A 163 2.42 -10.78 -2.56
C SER A 163 3.01 -12.12 -3.00
N GLU A 164 4.03 -12.12 -3.85
CA GLU A 164 4.64 -13.35 -4.35
C GLU A 164 6.13 -13.14 -4.67
N ILE A 165 6.93 -14.13 -4.31
CA ILE A 165 8.32 -14.29 -4.75
C ILE A 165 8.40 -15.54 -5.62
N GLU A 166 9.03 -15.45 -6.77
CA GLU A 166 9.35 -16.57 -7.63
C GLU A 166 10.84 -16.52 -7.98
N ILE A 167 11.55 -17.64 -7.79
CA ILE A 167 12.96 -17.76 -8.11
C ILE A 167 13.14 -18.97 -9.03
N SER A 168 13.52 -18.69 -10.27
CA SER A 168 13.85 -19.71 -11.26
C SER A 168 15.36 -19.90 -11.29
N SER A 169 15.81 -21.12 -11.03
CA SER A 169 17.23 -21.49 -11.01
C SER A 169 17.48 -22.44 -12.16
N ILE A 170 18.25 -21.98 -13.14
CA ILE A 170 18.50 -22.69 -14.39
C ILE A 170 20.02 -22.69 -14.62
N PRO A 171 20.63 -23.82 -14.99
CA PRO A 171 22.03 -23.86 -15.36
C PRO A 171 22.36 -22.95 -16.54
N ASP A 172 23.61 -22.51 -16.61
CA ASP A 172 24.12 -21.82 -17.78
C ASP A 172 24.12 -22.77 -18.98
N ARG A 173 23.88 -22.22 -20.17
CA ARG A 173 23.81 -23.01 -21.41
C ARG A 173 25.15 -23.63 -21.78
N ILE A 174 26.25 -23.02 -21.34
CA ILE A 174 27.63 -23.44 -21.63
C ILE A 174 28.15 -24.31 -20.48
N ASP A 175 27.89 -23.92 -19.23
CA ASP A 175 28.36 -24.63 -18.05
C ASP A 175 27.20 -25.10 -17.17
N LYS A 176 26.94 -26.41 -17.17
CA LYS A 176 25.94 -27.08 -16.33
C LYS A 176 26.15 -26.88 -14.82
N PHE A 177 27.32 -26.42 -14.43
CA PHE A 177 27.72 -26.18 -13.04
C PHE A 177 27.55 -24.72 -12.60
N SER A 178 27.42 -23.80 -13.54
CA SER A 178 27.05 -22.41 -13.24
C SER A 178 25.53 -22.31 -13.21
N ILE A 179 24.94 -21.79 -12.13
CA ILE A 179 23.49 -21.60 -12.02
C ILE A 179 23.14 -20.13 -12.07
N ASN A 180 22.22 -19.80 -12.97
CA ASN A 180 21.59 -18.49 -13.04
C ASN A 180 20.29 -18.49 -12.23
N HIS A 181 20.16 -17.53 -11.31
CA HIS A 181 18.95 -17.32 -10.52
C HIS A 181 18.21 -16.08 -11.03
N ASP A 182 17.03 -16.28 -11.63
CA ASP A 182 16.13 -15.19 -12.00
C ASP A 182 15.05 -15.00 -10.94
N PHE A 183 14.96 -13.77 -10.43
CA PHE A 183 14.03 -13.38 -9.37
C PHE A 183 12.88 -12.59 -9.98
N LYS A 184 11.65 -13.02 -9.70
CA LYS A 184 10.41 -12.33 -10.06
C LYS A 184 9.59 -12.11 -8.81
N THR A 185 8.96 -10.95 -8.73
CA THR A 185 8.19 -10.55 -7.55
C THR A 185 6.91 -9.86 -7.98
N LYS A 186 5.79 -10.22 -7.36
CA LYS A 186 4.51 -9.57 -7.59
C LYS A 186 4.11 -8.74 -6.38
N TYR A 187 3.63 -7.53 -6.63
CA TYR A 187 3.18 -6.61 -5.59
C TYR A 187 1.69 -6.29 -5.74
N LEU A 188 1.03 -6.14 -4.60
CA LEU A 188 -0.26 -5.45 -4.51
C LEU A 188 0.02 -3.96 -4.36
N ASN A 189 -0.51 -3.17 -5.27
CA ASN A 189 -0.34 -1.74 -5.37
C ASN A 189 -1.60 -1.05 -4.87
N PHE A 190 -1.46 -0.20 -3.87
CA PHE A 190 -2.52 0.65 -3.35
C PHE A 190 -2.20 2.09 -3.77
N LEU A 191 -2.83 2.54 -4.85
CA LEU A 191 -2.67 3.88 -5.40
C LEU A 191 -3.65 4.83 -4.72
N PHE A 192 -3.13 5.66 -3.82
CA PHE A 192 -3.86 6.69 -3.12
C PHE A 192 -3.78 8.00 -3.90
N ARG A 193 -4.93 8.54 -4.30
CA ARG A 193 -5.03 9.86 -4.91
C ARG A 193 -5.73 10.82 -3.94
N PRO A 194 -5.01 11.78 -3.33
CA PRO A 194 -5.60 12.70 -2.38
C PRO A 194 -6.54 13.69 -3.07
N ASN A 195 -7.66 13.99 -2.43
CA ASN A 195 -8.52 15.09 -2.84
C ASN A 195 -8.07 16.38 -2.18
N THR A 196 -7.94 17.45 -2.98
CA THR A 196 -7.68 18.79 -2.47
C THR A 196 -8.86 19.26 -1.62
N LEU A 197 -8.59 19.60 -0.36
CA LEU A 197 -9.60 20.11 0.55
C LEU A 197 -9.88 21.58 0.22
N LYS A 198 -11.17 21.93 0.18
CA LYS A 198 -11.64 23.28 -0.11
C LYS A 198 -12.23 23.92 1.15
N LEU A 199 -11.88 25.18 1.38
CA LEU A 199 -12.46 26.00 2.44
C LEU A 199 -13.94 26.30 2.14
N GLY A 200 -14.78 26.33 3.19
CA GLY A 200 -16.20 26.67 3.05
C GLY A 200 -17.06 25.57 2.41
N THR A 201 -16.51 24.36 2.23
CA THR A 201 -17.23 23.23 1.64
C THR A 201 -17.17 21.99 2.52
N TYR A 202 -18.11 21.08 2.29
CA TYR A 202 -18.14 19.76 2.91
C TYR A 202 -17.22 18.79 2.15
N ASN A 203 -15.98 18.65 2.62
CA ASN A 203 -14.96 17.75 2.10
C ASN A 203 -15.22 16.32 2.58
N GLN A 204 -16.18 15.64 1.95
CA GLN A 204 -16.56 14.29 2.34
C GLN A 204 -15.53 13.24 1.91
N ASN A 205 -14.91 13.37 0.74
CA ASN A 205 -13.97 12.37 0.23
C ASN A 205 -12.52 12.83 0.46
N LEU A 206 -11.75 12.05 1.21
CA LEU A 206 -10.34 12.32 1.50
C LEU A 206 -9.41 11.81 0.39
N PHE A 207 -9.61 10.56 -0.04
CA PHE A 207 -8.84 9.92 -1.10
C PHE A 207 -9.72 9.07 -1.99
N SER A 208 -9.32 8.91 -3.25
CA SER A 208 -9.64 7.72 -4.02
C SER A 208 -8.51 6.70 -3.90
N LEU A 209 -8.86 5.43 -3.90
CA LEU A 209 -7.97 4.30 -3.82
C LEU A 209 -8.22 3.37 -5.01
N GLU A 210 -7.15 3.03 -5.70
CA GLU A 210 -7.14 2.01 -6.73
C GLU A 210 -6.17 0.90 -6.34
N ILE A 211 -6.63 -0.35 -6.45
CA ILE A 211 -5.86 -1.53 -6.09
C ILE A 211 -5.54 -2.31 -7.36
N THR A 212 -4.27 -2.63 -7.57
CA THR A 212 -3.82 -3.50 -8.69
C THR A 212 -2.81 -4.52 -8.20
N LYS A 213 -2.63 -5.63 -8.92
CA LYS A 213 -1.55 -6.60 -8.65
C LYS A 213 -0.63 -6.63 -9.87
N LYS A 214 0.66 -6.36 -9.69
CA LYS A 214 1.61 -6.26 -10.82
C LYS A 214 2.90 -7.01 -10.58
N ASP A 215 3.50 -7.53 -11.64
CA ASP A 215 4.90 -7.96 -11.61
C ASP A 215 5.82 -6.73 -11.58
N ASN A 216 6.80 -6.73 -10.69
CA ASN A 216 7.69 -5.59 -10.49
C ASN A 216 8.58 -5.31 -11.72
N LYS A 217 8.99 -6.35 -12.46
CA LYS A 217 9.87 -6.23 -13.63
C LYS A 217 9.08 -5.95 -14.91
N THR A 218 8.04 -6.73 -15.18
CA THR A 218 7.30 -6.64 -16.45
C THR A 218 6.16 -5.63 -16.42
N GLN A 219 5.73 -5.21 -15.23
CA GLN A 219 4.53 -4.37 -15.01
C GLN A 219 3.23 -5.01 -15.51
N GLU A 220 3.25 -6.30 -15.81
CA GLU A 220 2.07 -7.09 -16.20
C GLU A 220 1.08 -7.13 -15.03
N GLU A 221 -0.20 -6.90 -15.33
CA GLU A 221 -1.28 -6.89 -14.33
C GLU A 221 -1.87 -8.29 -14.15
N PHE A 222 -2.15 -8.63 -12.89
CA PHE A 222 -2.74 -9.90 -12.48
C PHE A 222 -4.06 -9.66 -11.75
N PHE A 223 -4.92 -10.67 -11.74
CA PHE A 223 -6.13 -10.65 -10.94
C PHE A 223 -5.82 -10.55 -9.44
N ILE A 224 -6.66 -9.78 -8.74
CA ILE A 224 -6.65 -9.64 -7.29
C ILE A 224 -7.59 -10.69 -6.70
N ASP A 225 -7.13 -11.42 -5.69
CA ASP A 225 -7.95 -12.37 -4.96
C ASP A 225 -8.67 -11.67 -3.79
N ASN A 226 -9.83 -12.15 -3.32
CA ASN A 226 -10.51 -11.57 -2.14
C ASN A 226 -9.60 -11.50 -0.90
N THR A 227 -8.73 -12.50 -0.73
CA THR A 227 -7.79 -12.59 0.39
C THR A 227 -6.66 -11.56 0.30
N ASP A 228 -6.44 -10.94 -0.86
CA ASP A 228 -5.43 -9.89 -1.07
C ASP A 228 -5.87 -8.54 -0.46
N ILE A 229 -7.18 -8.31 -0.34
CA ILE A 229 -7.76 -7.03 0.14
C ILE A 229 -8.61 -7.17 1.42
N TYR A 230 -8.75 -8.39 1.93
CA TYR A 230 -9.52 -8.65 3.14
C TYR A 230 -8.93 -7.91 4.36
N ASP A 231 -9.79 -7.45 5.26
CA ASP A 231 -9.45 -6.64 6.44
C ASP A 231 -8.73 -5.32 6.14
N LEU A 232 -8.87 -4.81 4.92
CA LEU A 232 -8.51 -3.43 4.59
C LEU A 232 -9.34 -2.46 5.42
N ASN A 233 -8.68 -1.68 6.28
CA ASN A 233 -9.33 -0.66 7.10
C ASN A 233 -8.49 0.60 7.26
N PHE A 234 -9.18 1.69 7.61
CA PHE A 234 -8.58 2.98 7.94
C PHE A 234 -9.01 3.42 9.34
N SER A 235 -8.10 4.09 10.06
CA SER A 235 -8.43 4.73 11.33
C SER A 235 -9.22 6.02 11.14
N THR A 236 -9.66 6.62 12.25
CA THR A 236 -10.11 8.01 12.26
C THR A 236 -9.04 8.94 11.65
N ALA A 237 -9.48 9.99 10.95
CA ALA A 237 -8.62 11.06 10.48
C ALA A 237 -8.36 12.07 11.60
N ASN A 238 -7.08 12.36 11.85
CA ASN A 238 -6.63 13.34 12.84
C ASN A 238 -6.11 14.59 12.13
N LEU A 239 -6.66 15.77 12.42
CA LEU A 239 -6.22 17.02 11.80
C LEU A 239 -4.96 17.59 12.46
N PHE A 240 -4.01 18.13 11.69
CA PHE A 240 -2.78 18.72 12.23
C PHE A 240 -3.01 19.91 13.16
N SER A 241 -4.01 20.75 12.86
CA SER A 241 -4.25 22.02 13.54
C SER A 241 -5.19 21.94 14.74
N ASN A 242 -5.86 20.79 14.94
CA ASN A 242 -6.86 20.65 15.99
C ASN A 242 -6.78 19.26 16.63
N SER A 243 -5.78 19.06 17.50
CA SER A 243 -5.42 17.77 18.10
C SER A 243 -6.52 17.08 18.92
N LYS A 244 -7.66 17.75 19.14
CA LYS A 244 -8.82 17.20 19.84
C LYS A 244 -9.85 16.54 18.92
N ASN A 245 -9.97 16.99 17.67
CA ASN A 245 -11.05 16.55 16.79
C ASN A 245 -10.59 15.35 15.96
N LYS A 246 -11.24 14.21 16.19
CA LYS A 246 -11.09 12.99 15.40
C LYS A 246 -12.32 12.84 14.51
N TYR A 247 -12.10 12.53 13.25
CA TYR A 247 -13.17 12.30 12.29
C TYR A 247 -13.19 10.81 11.94
N ASP A 248 -14.33 10.19 12.14
CA ASP A 248 -14.60 8.84 11.69
C ASP A 248 -14.49 8.77 10.17
N THR A 249 -13.98 7.65 9.68
CA THR A 249 -13.78 7.43 8.25
C THR A 249 -14.43 6.12 7.83
N LYS A 250 -14.89 6.10 6.58
CA LYS A 250 -15.51 4.93 5.97
C LYS A 250 -14.90 4.66 4.61
N ILE A 251 -14.78 3.38 4.26
CA ILE A 251 -14.42 2.95 2.91
C ILE A 251 -15.70 2.71 2.13
N ASN A 252 -15.85 3.38 1.00
CA ASN A 252 -16.95 3.18 0.06
C ASN A 252 -16.40 2.57 -1.22
N TYR A 253 -16.59 1.27 -1.40
CA TYR A 253 -16.17 0.57 -2.62
C TYR A 253 -17.07 0.97 -3.79
N THR A 254 -16.45 1.43 -4.88
CA THR A 254 -17.13 1.66 -6.18
C THR A 254 -17.05 0.43 -7.07
N SER A 255 -15.97 -0.36 -6.91
CA SER A 255 -15.78 -1.68 -7.50
C SER A 255 -14.93 -2.54 -6.57
N PHE A 256 -14.68 -3.79 -6.95
CA PHE A 256 -13.81 -4.69 -6.18
C PHE A 256 -12.40 -4.13 -5.94
N ASN A 257 -11.88 -3.36 -6.89
CA ASN A 257 -10.52 -2.83 -6.87
C ASN A 257 -10.44 -1.30 -6.78
N GLN A 258 -11.58 -0.61 -6.56
CA GLN A 258 -11.65 0.84 -6.43
C GLN A 258 -12.52 1.23 -5.25
N ALA A 259 -12.03 2.18 -4.45
CA ALA A 259 -12.74 2.67 -3.28
C ALA A 259 -12.50 4.16 -3.05
N ASN A 260 -13.43 4.81 -2.37
CA ASN A 260 -13.26 6.15 -1.83
C ASN A 260 -13.19 6.08 -0.31
N ILE A 261 -12.22 6.79 0.28
CA ILE A 261 -12.10 6.95 1.72
C ILE A 261 -12.79 8.25 2.07
N SER A 262 -13.91 8.18 2.79
CA SER A 262 -14.74 9.32 3.13
C SER A 262 -14.81 9.59 4.63
N ILE A 263 -15.09 10.84 4.99
CA ILE A 263 -15.46 11.25 6.34
C ILE A 263 -16.89 10.80 6.63
N ASP A 264 -17.07 10.15 7.78
CA ASP A 264 -18.36 9.69 8.30
C ASP A 264 -18.70 10.37 9.63
N SER A 265 -18.25 11.61 9.80
CA SER A 265 -18.56 12.45 10.96
C SER A 265 -19.35 13.69 10.58
N TYR A 266 -20.42 13.92 11.33
CA TYR A 266 -21.22 15.13 11.23
C TYR A 266 -20.48 16.26 11.92
N SER A 267 -20.43 17.42 11.25
CA SER A 267 -19.69 18.56 11.73
C SER A 267 -20.36 19.87 11.31
N TYR A 268 -20.21 20.89 12.14
CA TYR A 268 -20.69 22.24 11.88
C TYR A 268 -19.66 23.26 12.35
N TYR A 269 -19.70 24.44 11.75
CA TYR A 269 -18.90 25.56 12.19
C TYR A 269 -19.64 26.28 13.30
N ASP A 270 -19.06 26.32 14.50
CA ASP A 270 -19.56 27.14 15.58
C ASP A 270 -18.96 28.55 15.49
N LYS A 271 -19.83 29.55 15.38
CA LYS A 271 -19.44 30.95 15.24
C LYS A 271 -18.86 31.52 16.54
N LEU A 272 -19.28 31.00 17.70
CA LEU A 272 -18.84 31.51 19.00
C LEU A 272 -17.42 31.06 19.34
N SER A 273 -17.14 29.77 19.16
CA SER A 273 -15.80 29.19 19.35
C SER A 273 -14.88 29.36 18.14
N GLU A 274 -15.40 29.85 17.02
CA GLU A 274 -14.71 30.02 15.73
C GLU A 274 -14.06 28.74 15.19
N ASN A 275 -14.62 27.59 15.56
CA ASN A 275 -14.07 26.28 15.30
C ASN A 275 -15.10 25.34 14.67
N VAL A 276 -14.60 24.23 14.14
CA VAL A 276 -15.44 23.12 13.71
C VAL A 276 -15.71 22.21 14.91
N ILE A 277 -16.99 21.97 15.18
CA ILE A 277 -17.45 21.01 16.18
C ILE A 277 -17.86 19.73 15.46
N VAL A 278 -17.51 18.57 16.03
CA VAL A 278 -17.63 17.25 15.40
C VAL A 278 -18.42 16.33 16.30
N ASN A 279 -19.33 15.54 15.72
CA ASN A 279 -20.13 14.52 16.39
C ASN A 279 -20.99 15.04 17.57
N GLU A 280 -21.34 16.33 17.57
CA GLU A 280 -22.33 16.90 18.49
C GLU A 280 -23.68 17.11 17.78
N PRO A 281 -24.81 16.85 18.45
CA PRO A 281 -26.13 17.13 17.89
C PRO A 281 -26.31 18.62 17.59
N ASN A 282 -26.41 18.97 16.31
CA ASN A 282 -26.70 20.32 15.87
C ASN A 282 -27.51 20.29 14.57
N PRO A 283 -28.56 21.12 14.42
CA PRO A 283 -29.38 21.13 13.20
C PRO A 283 -28.60 21.51 11.93
N ASN A 284 -27.45 22.16 12.08
CA ASN A 284 -26.60 22.59 10.97
C ASN A 284 -25.45 21.61 10.69
N ALA A 285 -25.34 20.53 11.46
CA ALA A 285 -24.30 19.54 11.27
C ALA A 285 -24.53 18.77 9.96
N LYS A 286 -23.49 18.69 9.13
CA LYS A 286 -23.46 17.88 7.91
C LYS A 286 -22.13 17.13 7.83
N LEU A 287 -22.09 16.08 7.02
CA LEU A 287 -20.87 15.28 6.84
C LEU A 287 -19.77 16.09 6.14
N GLY A 288 -18.55 16.03 6.66
CA GLY A 288 -17.34 16.46 5.95
C GLY A 288 -16.93 17.93 6.11
N LEU A 289 -17.42 18.68 7.09
CA LEU A 289 -16.83 19.99 7.38
C LEU A 289 -15.55 19.79 8.20
N LEU A 290 -14.39 20.05 7.59
CA LEU A 290 -13.09 19.76 8.20
C LEU A 290 -12.32 21.03 8.60
N ILE A 291 -12.33 22.02 7.72
CA ILE A 291 -11.46 23.19 7.84
C ILE A 291 -12.22 24.31 8.55
N PRO A 292 -11.71 24.85 9.68
CA PRO A 292 -12.26 26.06 10.28
C PRO A 292 -12.27 27.22 9.29
N LEU A 293 -13.38 27.97 9.24
CA LEU A 293 -13.59 28.99 8.20
C LEU A 293 -12.61 30.17 8.29
N LYS A 294 -11.98 30.39 9.45
CA LYS A 294 -10.95 31.41 9.64
C LYS A 294 -9.52 30.91 9.48
N PHE A 295 -9.33 29.63 9.13
CA PHE A 295 -7.99 29.02 9.06
C PHE A 295 -7.20 29.52 7.84
N GLU A 296 -5.93 29.85 8.06
CA GLU A 296 -4.93 30.19 7.05
C GLU A 296 -3.61 29.48 7.42
N GLY A 297 -2.87 28.99 6.42
CA GLY A 297 -1.60 28.28 6.60
C GLY A 297 -1.66 26.81 6.21
N ILE A 298 -0.77 25.98 6.79
CA ILE A 298 -0.65 24.57 6.45
C ILE A 298 -1.76 23.78 7.15
N PHE A 299 -2.69 23.25 6.36
CA PHE A 299 -3.75 22.36 6.82
C PHE A 299 -3.48 20.93 6.35
N GLY A 300 -3.91 19.95 7.12
CA GLY A 300 -3.77 18.57 6.73
C GLY A 300 -4.27 17.61 7.78
N TYR A 301 -4.12 16.33 7.47
CA TYR A 301 -4.64 15.26 8.29
C TYR A 301 -3.80 13.99 8.18
N GLU A 302 -3.93 13.14 9.19
CA GLU A 302 -3.28 11.84 9.28
C GLU A 302 -4.32 10.73 9.38
N ILE A 303 -4.12 9.66 8.62
CA ILE A 303 -4.94 8.46 8.68
C ILE A 303 -4.04 7.22 8.69
N LEU A 304 -4.37 6.21 9.49
CA LEU A 304 -3.67 4.94 9.49
C LEU A 304 -4.39 3.97 8.54
N PHE A 305 -3.64 3.41 7.60
CA PHE A 305 -4.05 2.31 6.74
C PHE A 305 -3.53 0.99 7.32
N ASN A 306 -4.39 -0.03 7.32
CA ASN A 306 -4.09 -1.37 7.79
C ASN A 306 -4.62 -2.41 6.80
N LEU A 307 -3.91 -3.52 6.67
CA LEU A 307 -4.26 -4.64 5.79
C LEU A 307 -3.96 -5.96 6.51
N GLY A 308 -4.86 -6.95 6.42
CA GLY A 308 -4.65 -8.28 7.00
C GLY A 308 -4.19 -8.29 8.47
N LYS A 309 -3.51 -9.35 8.90
CA LYS A 309 -3.07 -9.56 10.29
C LYS A 309 -1.87 -8.67 10.67
N ASN A 310 -0.79 -8.72 9.91
CA ASN A 310 0.52 -8.16 10.31
C ASN A 310 0.91 -6.87 9.54
N LEU A 311 0.15 -6.44 8.53
CA LEU A 311 0.42 -5.22 7.77
C LEU A 311 -0.34 -4.02 8.38
N LYS A 312 0.09 -3.58 9.57
CA LYS A 312 -0.55 -2.51 10.34
C LYS A 312 0.26 -1.19 10.38
N ASN A 313 -0.42 -0.10 10.70
CA ASN A 313 0.09 1.21 11.05
C ASN A 313 0.82 1.94 9.92
N PHE A 314 0.27 1.93 8.71
CA PHE A 314 0.74 2.79 7.63
C PHE A 314 0.16 4.18 7.78
N LYS A 315 0.98 5.15 8.18
CA LYS A 315 0.55 6.51 8.47
C LYS A 315 0.59 7.37 7.21
N LEU A 316 -0.56 7.56 6.60
CA LEU A 316 -0.77 8.46 5.47
C LEU A 316 -0.97 9.88 5.98
N SER A 317 -0.09 10.81 5.60
CA SER A 317 -0.09 12.20 6.11
C SER A 317 -0.28 13.18 4.95
N TYR A 318 -1.47 13.76 4.83
CA TYR A 318 -1.78 14.73 3.79
C TYR A 318 -1.61 16.15 4.29
N SER A 319 -0.98 17.03 3.50
CA SER A 319 -0.84 18.45 3.82
C SER A 319 -1.02 19.34 2.59
N GLN A 320 -1.69 20.48 2.77
CA GLN A 320 -1.81 21.54 1.77
C GLN A 320 -1.70 22.92 2.42
N GLU A 321 -1.27 23.91 1.63
CA GLU A 321 -1.29 25.31 2.04
C GLU A 321 -2.63 25.96 1.68
N LEU A 322 -3.29 26.56 2.68
CA LEU A 322 -4.48 27.39 2.51
C LEU A 322 -4.07 28.86 2.63
N LYS A 323 -3.93 29.51 1.47
CA LYS A 323 -3.38 30.87 1.36
C LYS A 323 -4.28 31.99 1.86
N LYS A 324 -5.59 31.74 1.99
CA LYS A 324 -6.58 32.73 2.40
C LYS A 324 -7.65 32.05 3.23
N PRO A 325 -8.01 32.58 4.40
CA PRO A 325 -9.13 32.06 5.17
C PRO A 325 -10.44 32.38 4.45
N PHE A 326 -11.50 31.62 4.74
CA PHE A 326 -12.82 31.89 4.18
C PHE A 326 -13.38 33.21 4.72
N PHE A 327 -13.32 33.41 6.04
CA PHE A 327 -13.70 34.64 6.73
C PHE A 327 -12.49 35.42 7.23
N SER A 328 -12.18 36.56 6.60
CA SER A 328 -11.23 37.55 7.12
C SER A 328 -11.53 38.92 6.55
N ILE A 329 -11.40 39.95 7.40
CA ILE A 329 -11.57 41.36 7.04
C ILE A 329 -10.49 41.81 6.05
N ASN A 330 -9.26 41.32 6.25
CA ASN A 330 -8.09 41.83 5.53
C ASN A 330 -7.75 41.00 4.28
N ASN A 331 -7.93 39.68 4.34
CA ASN A 331 -7.47 38.76 3.29
C ASN A 331 -8.40 37.54 3.08
N GLY A 332 -9.70 37.67 3.39
CA GLY A 332 -10.66 36.59 3.26
C GLY A 332 -11.01 36.26 1.81
N ILE A 333 -11.38 35.00 1.54
CA ILE A 333 -12.03 34.59 0.27
C ILE A 333 -13.36 35.35 0.11
N ILE A 334 -14.05 35.60 1.23
CA ILE A 334 -15.17 36.55 1.30
C ILE A 334 -14.67 37.84 1.95
N LYS A 335 -14.64 38.93 1.17
CA LYS A 335 -14.25 40.27 1.67
C LYS A 335 -15.40 40.87 2.48
N LEU A 336 -15.22 40.99 3.79
CA LEU A 336 -16.12 41.72 4.68
C LEU A 336 -15.83 43.22 4.58
N LYS A 337 -16.83 44.06 4.30
CA LYS A 337 -16.67 45.52 4.33
C LYS A 337 -16.76 46.01 5.78
N VAL A 338 -15.70 46.62 6.29
CA VAL A 338 -15.71 47.35 7.56
C VAL A 338 -15.99 48.81 7.26
N SER A 339 -17.04 49.36 7.87
CA SER A 339 -17.31 50.79 7.82
C SER A 339 -16.62 51.49 8.98
N SER A 340 -15.54 52.22 8.72
CA SER A 340 -15.25 53.44 9.49
C SER A 340 -15.93 54.60 8.79
N VAL A 341 -16.96 55.19 9.40
CA VAL A 341 -17.55 56.42 8.90
C VAL A 341 -17.08 57.58 9.78
N LYS A 342 -16.38 58.54 9.17
CA LYS A 342 -16.86 59.93 8.98
C LYS A 342 -15.90 60.72 8.09
N GLY A 343 -16.32 60.95 6.84
CA GLY A 343 -15.63 61.79 5.85
C GLY A 343 -16.24 61.58 4.45
N TRP A 344 -16.37 62.65 3.66
CA TRP A 344 -17.07 62.64 2.36
C TRP A 344 -16.20 61.98 1.28
N LEU A 345 -16.75 60.99 0.58
CA LEU A 345 -16.13 60.34 -0.59
C LEU A 345 -16.76 60.93 -1.86
N THR A 346 -15.91 61.49 -2.73
CA THR A 346 -16.25 62.07 -4.05
C THR A 346 -16.28 61.03 -5.18
N ASP A 347 -16.77 61.48 -6.33
CA ASP A 347 -17.24 60.72 -7.51
C ASP A 347 -16.24 59.75 -8.17
N GLU A 348 -16.39 58.45 -7.94
CA GLU A 348 -15.72 57.42 -8.75
C GLU A 348 -16.69 56.40 -9.41
N LYS A 349 -16.22 55.90 -10.56
CA LYS A 349 -16.93 55.33 -11.73
C LYS A 349 -17.55 53.93 -11.59
N TRP A 350 -17.58 53.32 -10.41
CA TRP A 350 -18.08 51.94 -10.27
C TRP A 350 -19.31 51.86 -9.37
N HIS A 351 -20.45 51.58 -9.98
CA HIS A 351 -21.65 51.19 -9.26
C HIS A 351 -21.73 49.66 -9.14
N LEU A 352 -21.81 49.19 -7.90
CA LEU A 352 -22.25 47.85 -7.58
C LEU A 352 -23.36 47.96 -6.51
N ILE A 353 -24.60 47.67 -6.92
CA ILE A 353 -25.78 47.56 -6.05
C ILE A 353 -26.51 46.30 -6.56
N LYS A 354 -26.80 45.24 -5.80
CA LYS A 354 -27.68 45.15 -4.62
C LYS A 354 -27.34 43.93 -3.74
N TYR A 355 -27.09 44.15 -2.45
CA TYR A 355 -27.90 43.67 -1.32
C TYR A 355 -27.60 44.54 -0.09
N LYS A 356 -28.64 44.86 0.69
CA LYS A 356 -28.64 46.01 1.61
C LYS A 356 -28.09 45.72 3.01
N ASN A 357 -27.83 44.47 3.39
CA ASN A 357 -27.36 44.18 4.76
C ASN A 357 -26.75 42.77 4.93
N PHE A 358 -25.52 42.55 4.45
CA PHE A 358 -24.84 41.26 4.63
C PHE A 358 -24.57 40.90 6.10
N ILE A 359 -24.53 41.90 7.00
CA ILE A 359 -24.41 41.69 8.45
C ILE A 359 -25.65 40.97 8.97
N GLU A 360 -26.83 41.41 8.55
CA GLU A 360 -28.09 40.77 8.90
C GLU A 360 -28.15 39.35 8.34
N ILE A 361 -27.65 39.12 7.12
CA ILE A 361 -27.54 37.80 6.48
C ILE A 361 -26.62 36.87 7.29
N ILE A 362 -25.40 37.30 7.66
CA ILE A 362 -24.44 36.46 8.41
C ILE A 362 -24.86 36.31 9.90
N ASN A 363 -25.62 37.24 10.46
CA ASN A 363 -26.14 37.15 11.81
C ASN A 363 -27.46 36.36 11.91
N SER A 364 -28.24 36.29 10.83
CA SER A 364 -29.46 35.48 10.74
C SER A 364 -29.23 34.09 10.12
N ALA A 365 -28.16 33.91 9.33
CA ALA A 365 -27.81 32.63 8.74
C ALA A 365 -27.21 31.71 9.78
N ASN A 366 -28.01 30.74 10.19
CA ASN A 366 -27.59 29.68 11.11
C ASN A 366 -26.82 28.56 10.38
N SER A 367 -26.79 28.54 9.04
CA SER A 367 -26.22 27.44 8.25
C SER A 367 -25.65 27.88 6.90
N LEU A 368 -24.79 27.05 6.30
CA LEU A 368 -24.33 27.24 4.91
C LEU A 368 -25.49 27.28 3.88
N GLU A 369 -26.58 26.58 4.16
CA GLU A 369 -27.74 26.45 3.28
C GLU A 369 -28.64 27.70 3.31
N SER A 370 -28.70 28.38 4.45
CA SER A 370 -29.36 29.69 4.57
C SER A 370 -28.62 30.76 3.78
N ILE A 371 -27.29 30.69 3.71
CA ILE A 371 -26.48 31.60 2.89
C ILE A 371 -26.72 31.37 1.39
N ASN A 372 -26.72 30.11 0.91
CA ASN A 372 -26.98 29.80 -0.51
C ASN A 372 -28.36 30.28 -0.97
N LYS A 373 -29.42 30.03 -0.19
CA LYS A 373 -30.80 30.47 -0.53
C LYS A 373 -30.98 31.98 -0.55
N ILE A 374 -30.16 32.72 0.20
CA ILE A 374 -30.19 34.19 0.22
C ILE A 374 -29.49 34.77 -1.02
N GLY A 375 -28.51 34.05 -1.61
CA GLY A 375 -27.82 34.46 -2.83
C GLY A 375 -28.53 34.13 -4.14
N GLU A 376 -29.60 33.31 -4.12
CA GLU A 376 -30.43 32.98 -5.30
C GLU A 376 -31.57 34.00 -5.56
N LYS A 377 -31.78 34.95 -4.63
CA LYS A 377 -32.64 36.13 -4.81
C LYS A 377 -31.79 37.37 -4.98
#